data_AF-A0A351UH71-F1
#
_entry.id   AF-A0A351UH71-F1
#
_cell.length_a   1.000
_cell.length_b   1.000
_cell.length_c   1.000
_cell.angle_alpha   90.00
_cell.angle_beta   90.00
_cell.angle_gamma   90.00
#
_symmetry.space_group_name_H-M   'P 1'
#
loop_
_entity.id
_entity.type
_entity.pdbx_description
1 polymer ?
#
loop_
_entity_poly.entity_id
_entity_poly.type
_entity_poly.pdbx_seq_one_letter_code
_entity_poly.pdbx_strand_id
1 'polypeptide(L)'
;MSTKFAAAALALAALSFIHLFGVEKASLAIALGVMLLKDPALTPRAQKLAKAAIITGLAYLLVISGVFLYHMPALNSLAQKLAK
;
A
#
# COMPACT_ATOMS: atom_id res chain seq x y z
N MET A 1 -21.24 0.33 -7.74
CA MET A 1 -20.56 1.66 -7.64
C MET A 1 -19.41 1.71 -8.64
N SER A 2 -19.29 2.77 -9.44
CA SER A 2 -18.56 2.68 -10.72
C SER A 2 -17.34 3.61 -10.77
N THR A 3 -16.16 3.03 -11.02
CA THR A 3 -14.85 3.67 -11.37
C THR A 3 -14.24 4.70 -10.43
N LYS A 4 -14.99 5.66 -9.89
CA LYS A 4 -14.45 6.75 -9.03
C LYS A 4 -13.78 6.20 -7.77
N PHE A 5 -14.38 5.18 -7.14
CA PHE A 5 -13.81 4.51 -5.97
C PHE A 5 -12.55 3.70 -6.31
N ALA A 6 -12.51 3.04 -7.47
CA ALA A 6 -11.33 2.31 -7.92
C ALA A 6 -10.16 3.27 -8.23
N ALA A 7 -10.47 4.43 -8.82
CA ALA A 7 -9.49 5.48 -9.06
C ALA A 7 -8.99 6.09 -7.74
N ALA A 8 -9.86 6.29 -6.75
CA ALA A 8 -9.47 6.76 -5.43
C ALA A 8 -8.57 5.76 -4.70
N ALA A 9 -8.87 4.45 -4.77
CA ALA A 9 -8.02 3.40 -4.23
C ALA A 9 -6.64 3.38 -4.91
N LEU A 10 -6.59 3.54 -6.23
CA LEU A 10 -5.32 3.65 -6.97
C LEU A 10 -4.53 4.91 -6.58
N ALA A 11 -5.20 6.05 -6.42
CA ALA A 11 -4.58 7.30 -5.99
C ALA A 11 -4.01 7.17 -4.57
N LEU A 12 -4.71 6.49 -3.66
CA LEU A 12 -4.20 6.19 -2.31
C LEU A 12 -2.97 5.27 -2.36
N ALA A 13 -2.96 4.27 -3.22
CA ALA A 13 -1.80 3.42 -3.45
C ALA A 13 -0.61 4.18 -4.06
N ALA A 14 -0.86 5.18 -4.91
CA ALA A 14 0.22 6.04 -5.42
C ALA A 14 0.75 6.98 -4.34
N LEU A 15 -0.15 7.55 -3.54
CA LEU A 15 0.19 8.45 -2.43
C LEU A 15 0.93 7.76 -1.28
N SER A 16 0.92 6.42 -1.20
CA SER A 16 1.71 5.70 -0.21
C SER A 16 3.22 5.88 -0.43
N PHE A 17 3.67 6.14 -1.66
CA PHE A 17 5.09 6.33 -1.97
C PHE A 17 5.65 7.69 -1.57
N ILE A 18 4.79 8.68 -1.28
CA ILE A 18 5.21 10.09 -1.13
C ILE A 18 5.30 10.51 0.35
N HIS A 19 4.61 9.85 1.28
CA HIS A 19 4.47 10.34 2.67
C HIS A 19 4.86 9.30 3.73
N LEU A 20 5.25 9.77 4.93
CA LEU A 20 5.64 8.95 6.10
C LEU A 20 4.60 7.89 6.51
N PHE A 21 3.30 8.16 6.31
CA PHE A 21 2.20 7.23 6.57
C PHE A 21 1.89 6.35 5.35
N GLY A 22 2.91 5.93 4.62
CA GLY A 22 2.71 5.16 3.39
C GLY A 22 2.16 3.76 3.65
N VAL A 23 2.51 3.13 4.77
CA VAL A 23 2.00 1.79 5.14
C VAL A 23 0.48 1.81 5.34
N GLU A 24 -0.05 2.82 6.04
CA GLU A 24 -1.50 2.99 6.28
C GLU A 24 -2.26 3.23 4.97
N LYS A 25 -1.70 4.06 4.08
CA LYS A 25 -2.32 4.35 2.77
C LYS A 25 -2.31 3.12 1.86
N ALA A 26 -1.22 2.36 1.88
CA ALA A 26 -1.10 1.11 1.12
C ALA A 26 -2.08 0.04 1.63
N SER A 27 -2.19 -0.15 2.95
CA SER A 27 -3.13 -1.11 3.53
C SER A 27 -4.59 -0.73 3.27
N LEU A 28 -4.94 0.55 3.37
CA LEU A 28 -6.26 1.07 3.00
C LEU A 28 -6.56 0.88 1.51
N ALA A 29 -5.60 1.16 0.63
CA ALA A 29 -5.78 0.97 -0.81
C ALA A 29 -6.01 -0.52 -1.17
N ILE A 30 -5.28 -1.43 -0.52
CA ILE A 30 -5.47 -2.88 -0.69
C ILE A 30 -6.85 -3.30 -0.18
N ALA A 31 -7.22 -2.89 1.04
CA ALA A 31 -8.53 -3.22 1.63
C ALA A 31 -9.68 -2.74 0.75
N LEU A 32 -9.63 -1.48 0.29
CA LEU A 32 -10.61 -0.91 -0.62
C LEU A 32 -10.64 -1.63 -1.96
N GLY A 33 -9.48 -1.97 -2.53
CA GLY A 33 -9.40 -2.73 -3.77
C GLY A 33 -10.05 -4.12 -3.65
N VAL A 34 -9.79 -4.83 -2.55
CA VAL A 34 -10.37 -6.16 -2.29
C VAL A 34 -11.89 -6.06 -2.06
N MET A 35 -12.36 -5.07 -1.31
CA MET A 35 -13.80 -4.83 -1.14
C MET A 35 -14.48 -4.52 -2.48
N LEU A 36 -13.85 -3.71 -3.34
CA LEU A 36 -14.39 -3.40 -4.66
C LEU A 36 -14.50 -4.64 -5.55
N LEU A 37 -13.51 -5.54 -5.51
CA LEU A 37 -13.55 -6.77 -6.29
C LEU A 37 -14.66 -7.75 -5.87
N LYS A 38 -15.23 -7.59 -4.67
CA LYS A 38 -16.37 -8.37 -4.19
C LYS A 38 -17.74 -7.80 -4.60
N ASP A 39 -17.79 -6.59 -5.17
CA ASP A 39 -19.04 -5.96 -5.60
C ASP A 39 -19.50 -6.57 -6.94
N PRO A 40 -20.67 -7.25 -7.02
CA PRO A 40 -21.16 -7.84 -8.27
C PRO A 40 -21.58 -6.78 -9.31
N ALA A 41 -21.78 -5.52 -8.90
CA ALA A 41 -22.13 -4.41 -9.79
C ALA A 41 -20.90 -3.69 -10.38
N LEU A 42 -19.72 -4.32 -10.34
CA LEU A 42 -18.46 -3.71 -10.73
C LEU A 42 -18.25 -3.70 -12.24
N THR A 43 -17.87 -2.55 -12.79
CA THR A 43 -17.54 -2.44 -14.21
C THR A 43 -16.17 -3.05 -14.52
N PRO A 44 -15.94 -3.59 -15.74
CA PRO A 44 -14.65 -4.19 -16.11
C PRO A 44 -13.46 -3.22 -15.99
N ARG A 45 -13.69 -1.93 -16.25
CA ARG A 45 -12.68 -0.88 -16.07
C ARG A 45 -12.34 -0.67 -14.59
N ALA A 46 -13.34 -0.61 -13.72
CA ALA A 46 -13.13 -0.48 -12.27
C ALA A 46 -12.42 -1.71 -11.69
N GLN A 47 -12.67 -2.90 -12.24
CA GLN A 47 -11.98 -4.13 -11.85
C GLN A 47 -10.48 -4.08 -12.14
N LYS A 48 -10.08 -3.60 -13.33
CA LYS A 48 -8.66 -3.42 -13.69
C LYS A 48 -7.98 -2.42 -12.75
N LEU A 49 -8.65 -1.31 -12.44
CA LEU A 49 -8.13 -0.29 -11.53
C LEU A 49 -8.00 -0.81 -10.09
N ALA A 50 -8.99 -1.57 -9.60
CA ALA A 50 -8.93 -2.19 -8.28
C ALA A 50 -7.76 -3.19 -8.17
N LYS A 51 -7.55 -4.02 -9.19
CA LYS A 51 -6.38 -4.91 -9.25
C LYS A 51 -5.07 -4.14 -9.27
N ALA A 52 -4.98 -3.08 -10.07
CA ALA A 52 -3.81 -2.22 -10.13
C ALA A 52 -3.51 -1.58 -8.76
N ALA A 53 -4.53 -1.07 -8.06
CA ALA A 53 -4.39 -0.50 -6.72
C ALA A 53 -3.83 -1.51 -5.70
N ILE A 54 -4.34 -2.75 -5.72
CA ILE A 54 -3.86 -3.82 -4.86
C ILE A 54 -2.40 -4.16 -5.16
N ILE A 55 -2.06 -4.32 -6.44
CA ILE A 55 -0.69 -4.66 -6.87
C ILE A 55 0.28 -3.54 -6.47
N THR A 56 -0.08 -2.28 -6.70
CA THR A 56 0.74 -1.13 -6.32
C THR A 56 0.94 -1.02 -4.81
N GLY A 57 -0.13 -1.23 -4.02
CA GLY A 57 -0.03 -1.24 -2.56
C GLY A 57 0.85 -2.38 -2.04
N LEU A 58 0.74 -3.58 -2.61
CA LEU A 58 1.61 -4.71 -2.28
C LEU A 58 3.07 -4.45 -2.65
N ALA A 59 3.32 -3.86 -3.82
CA ALA A 59 4.67 -3.49 -4.24
C ALA A 59 5.30 -2.49 -3.26
N TYR A 60 4.54 -1.49 -2.79
CA TYR A 60 4.99 -0.58 -1.74
C TYR A 60 5.39 -1.32 -0.45
N LEU A 61 4.52 -2.21 0.03
CA LEU A 61 4.78 -2.99 1.24
C LEU A 61 6.05 -3.86 1.11
N LEU A 62 6.27 -4.45 -0.06
CA LEU A 62 7.50 -5.21 -0.34
C LEU A 62 8.74 -4.32 -0.31
N VAL A 63 8.70 -3.18 -0.99
CA VAL A 63 9.83 -2.23 -1.03
C VAL A 63 10.16 -1.75 0.38
N ILE A 64 9.17 -1.32 1.15
CA ILE A 64 9.44 -0.78 2.49
C ILE A 64 9.93 -1.87 3.45
N SER A 65 9.38 -3.09 3.36
CA SER A 65 9.87 -4.23 4.14
C SER A 65 11.33 -4.55 3.81
N GLY A 66 11.71 -4.52 2.53
CA GLY A 66 13.08 -4.70 2.08
C GLY A 66 14.02 -3.61 2.62
N VAL A 67 13.61 -2.33 2.52
CA VAL A 67 14.37 -1.20 3.07
C VAL A 67 14.54 -1.33 4.59
N PHE A 68 13.49 -1.74 5.30
CA PHE A 68 13.51 -1.91 6.75
C PHE A 68 14.46 -3.02 7.18
N LEU A 69 14.39 -4.19 6.53
CA LEU A 69 15.28 -5.31 6.81
C LEU A 69 16.74 -4.97 6.50
N TYR A 70 16.99 -4.21 5.42
CA TYR A 70 18.34 -3.77 5.06
C TYR A 70 18.92 -2.78 6.08
N HIS A 71 18.11 -1.86 6.60
CA HIS A 71 18.57 -0.86 7.58
C HIS A 71 18.47 -1.32 9.05
N MET A 72 17.86 -2.48 9.29
CA MET A 72 17.71 -3.06 10.63
C MET A 72 19.03 -3.24 11.41
N PRO A 73 20.16 -3.67 10.79
CA PRO A 73 21.44 -3.78 11.49
C PRO A 73 21.94 -2.43 12.03
N ALA A 74 21.73 -1.35 11.26
CA ALA A 74 22.10 0.00 11.67
C ALA A 74 21.23 0.48 12.84
N LEU A 75 19.92 0.20 12.80
CA LEU A 75 19.01 0.50 13.91
C LEU A 75 19.36 -0.26 15.19
N ASN A 76 19.71 -1.55 15.10
CA ASN A 76 20.15 -2.34 16.25
C ASN A 76 21.44 -1.80 16.86
N SER A 77 22.38 -1.32 16.03
CA SER A 77 23.62 -0.72 16.53
C SER A 77 23.38 0.58 17.31
N LEU A 78 22.37 1.38 16.90
CA LEU A 78 21.98 2.61 17.59
C LEU A 78 21.20 2.29 18.88
N ALA A 79 20.30 1.31 18.84
CA ALA A 79 19.57 0.85 20.03
C ALA A 79 20.53 0.32 21.11
N GLN A 80 21.56 -0.43 20.74
CA GLN A 80 22.58 -0.88 21.69
C GLN A 80 23.42 0.25 22.28
N LYS A 81 23.68 1.32 21.52
CA LYS A 81 24.38 2.51 22.02
C LYS A 81 23.52 3.37 22.95
N LEU A 82 22.20 3.34 22.79
CA LEU A 82 21.23 4.04 23.65
C LEU A 82 20.84 3.24 24.90
N ALA A 83 20.97 1.91 24.86
CA ALA A 83 20.70 1.02 25.99
C ALA A 83 21.87 0.92 26.99
N LYS A 84 22.99 1.60 26.71
CA LYS A 84 24.18 1.70 27.56
C LYS A 84 24.27 3.11 28.14
#